data_AF-A0A7V7ZPC6-F1
#
_entry.id   AF-A0A7V7ZPC6-F1
#
_cell.length_a   1.000
_cell.length_b   1.000
_cell.length_c   1.000
_cell.angle_alpha   90.00
_cell.angle_beta   90.00
_cell.angle_gamma   90.00
#
_symmetry.space_group_name_H-M   'P 1'
#
loop_
_entity.id
_entity.type
_entity.pdbx_description
1 polymer ?
#
loop_
_entity_poly.entity_id
_entity_poly.type
_entity_poly.pdbx_seq_one_letter_code
_entity_poly.pdbx_strand_id
1 'polypeptide(L)'
;MDTPACAEARQTLAPHIALPSGQNGVLWLAIEGFIEIEEGTLGDPALEHAAQHVADCDRCQSWLDQLFPERVEARERAKHYCCTSMNLAVNDPKASLRFEFMLFRGEEPCWMVNDGIEFVHYCPWCGKPLPPHPFEQPTST
;
A
#
# COMPACT_ATOMS: atom_id res chain seq x y z
N MET A 1 29.00 1.98 3.56
CA MET A 1 29.01 2.88 4.74
C MET A 1 27.73 3.68 4.73
N ASP A 2 26.89 3.52 5.75
CA ASP A 2 25.72 4.37 5.96
C ASP A 2 26.14 5.83 6.09
N THR A 3 25.33 6.74 5.54
CA THR A 3 25.54 8.17 5.76
C THR A 3 25.05 8.55 7.16
N PRO A 4 25.57 9.63 7.76
CA PRO A 4 25.05 10.14 9.03
C PRO A 4 23.54 10.39 9.00
N ALA A 5 23.03 10.90 7.87
CA ALA A 5 21.60 11.14 7.66
C ALA A 5 20.75 9.85 7.72
N CYS A 6 21.24 8.73 7.16
CA CYS A 6 20.54 7.45 7.27
C CYS A 6 20.48 6.98 8.73
N ALA A 7 21.58 7.10 9.47
CA ALA A 7 21.63 6.66 10.88
C ALA A 7 20.66 7.48 11.75
N GLU A 8 20.65 8.80 11.57
CA GLU A 8 19.76 9.72 12.27
C GLU A 8 18.29 9.44 11.94
N ALA A 9 17.94 9.34 10.66
CA ALA A 9 16.55 9.07 10.24
C ALA A 9 16.03 7.73 10.79
N ARG A 10 16.85 6.68 10.76
CA ARG A 10 16.48 5.36 11.32
C ARG A 10 16.30 5.41 12.83
N GLN A 11 17.17 6.13 13.54
CA GLN A 11 17.06 6.31 14.98
C GLN A 11 15.77 7.06 15.36
N THR A 12 15.44 8.11 14.61
CA THR A 12 14.20 8.89 14.80
C THR A 12 12.96 8.05 14.51
N LEU A 13 12.97 7.22 13.46
CA LEU A 13 11.80 6.43 13.05
C LEU A 13 11.58 5.14 13.86
N ALA A 14 12.65 4.53 14.38
CA ALA A 14 12.58 3.21 15.03
C ALA A 14 11.47 3.08 16.10
N PRO A 15 11.23 4.08 16.99
CA PRO A 15 10.14 4.00 17.97
C PRO A 15 8.74 4.02 17.36
N HIS A 16 8.58 4.62 16.17
CA HIS A 16 7.27 4.87 15.56
C HIS A 16 6.85 3.75 14.59
N ILE A 17 7.82 3.08 13.96
CA ILE A 17 7.58 1.98 13.01
C ILE A 17 7.48 0.62 13.70
N ALA A 18 7.97 0.47 14.92
CA ALA A 18 7.88 -0.76 15.71
C ALA A 18 6.50 -1.00 16.34
N LEU A 19 5.58 -0.05 16.21
CA LEU A 19 4.21 -0.19 16.71
C LEU A 19 3.37 -1.02 15.71
N PRO A 20 2.41 -1.84 16.19
CA PRO A 20 1.52 -2.60 15.32
C PRO A 20 0.87 -1.69 14.28
N SER A 21 0.78 -2.18 13.04
CA SER A 21 0.59 -1.48 11.76
C SER A 21 -0.67 -0.59 11.60
N GLY A 22 -1.35 -0.22 12.68
CA GLY A 22 -2.58 0.60 12.67
C GLY A 22 -2.49 1.98 13.31
N GLN A 23 -1.46 2.30 14.11
CA GLN A 23 -1.42 3.58 14.87
C GLN A 23 -0.71 4.73 14.15
N ASN A 24 0.01 4.46 13.06
CA ASN A 24 0.81 5.47 12.33
C ASN A 24 0.59 5.40 10.81
N GLY A 25 -0.68 5.33 10.38
CA GLY A 25 -1.04 5.19 8.96
C GLY A 25 -0.46 6.32 8.08
N VAL A 26 -0.52 7.57 8.55
CA VAL A 26 0.02 8.73 7.82
C VAL A 26 1.55 8.62 7.65
N LEU A 27 2.27 8.25 8.71
CA LEU A 27 3.71 8.03 8.65
C LEU A 27 4.09 6.95 7.64
N TRP A 28 3.37 5.82 7.64
CA TRP A 28 3.60 4.75 6.68
C TRP A 28 3.31 5.18 5.25
N LEU A 29 2.21 5.91 5.01
CA LEU A 29 1.92 6.44 3.68
C LEU A 29 3.04 7.35 3.17
N ALA A 30 3.62 8.17 4.04
CA ALA A 30 4.72 9.05 3.68
C ALA A 30 6.03 8.30 3.39
N ILE A 31 6.41 7.35 4.26
CA ILE A 31 7.61 6.52 4.09
C ILE A 31 7.54 5.66 2.82
N GLU A 32 6.34 5.28 2.40
CA GLU A 32 6.08 4.58 1.14
C GLU A 32 6.04 5.53 -0.08
N GLY A 33 6.12 6.85 0.13
CA GLY A 33 6.04 7.85 -0.94
C GLY A 33 4.64 8.02 -1.54
N PHE A 34 3.59 7.57 -0.86
CA PHE A 34 2.20 7.73 -1.32
C PHE A 34 1.64 9.14 -1.06
N ILE A 35 2.22 9.86 -0.11
CA ILE A 35 1.88 11.25 0.20
C ILE A 35 3.17 12.05 0.40
N GLU A 36 3.09 13.35 0.11
CA GLU A 36 4.09 14.31 0.55
C GLU A 36 3.77 14.72 2.00
N ILE A 37 4.79 14.88 2.84
CA ILE A 37 4.60 15.39 4.21
C ILE A 37 4.72 16.92 4.19
N GLU A 38 3.63 17.60 4.48
CA GLU A 38 3.64 19.03 4.78
C GLU A 38 4.08 19.28 6.23
N GLU A 39 4.65 20.45 6.50
CA GLU A 39 5.08 20.85 7.84
C GLU A 39 3.92 20.76 8.85
N GLY A 40 4.14 20.01 9.94
CA GLY A 40 3.16 19.83 11.01
C GLY A 40 2.18 18.68 10.79
N THR A 41 2.25 17.94 9.68
CA THR A 41 1.41 16.75 9.41
C THR A 41 1.59 15.67 10.49
N LEU A 42 2.82 15.45 10.94
CA LEU A 42 3.14 14.44 11.96
C LEU A 42 3.31 15.05 13.36
N GLY A 43 3.32 16.38 13.46
CA GLY A 43 3.46 17.12 14.71
C GLY A 43 4.87 17.11 15.31
N ASP A 44 5.84 16.50 14.62
CA ASP A 44 7.26 16.48 14.98
C ASP A 44 8.13 16.70 13.71
N PRO A 45 8.74 17.88 13.55
CA PRO A 45 9.57 18.19 12.38
C PRO A 45 10.74 17.22 12.17
N ALA A 46 11.31 16.65 13.24
CA ALA A 46 12.39 15.67 13.11
C ALA A 46 11.87 14.36 12.52
N LEU A 47 10.67 13.94 12.93
CA LEU A 47 9.99 12.78 12.37
C LEU A 47 9.60 12.99 10.91
N GLU A 48 9.14 14.19 10.54
CA GLU A 48 8.79 14.57 9.16
C GLU A 48 10.00 14.50 8.24
N HIS A 49 11.12 15.12 8.65
CA HIS A 49 12.38 15.03 7.91
C HIS A 49 12.91 13.60 7.80
N ALA A 50 12.80 12.81 8.87
CA ALA A 50 13.22 11.41 8.85
C ALA A 50 12.36 10.59 7.88
N ALA A 51 11.04 10.76 7.91
CA ALA A 51 10.12 10.09 7.00
C ALA A 51 10.39 10.46 5.54
N GLN A 52 10.59 11.73 5.23
CA GLN A 52 10.95 12.20 3.89
C GLN A 52 12.28 11.58 3.43
N HIS A 53 13.31 11.60 4.28
CA HIS A 53 14.60 10.99 3.94
C HIS A 53 14.46 9.50 3.64
N VAL A 54 13.68 8.77 4.44
CA VAL A 54 13.48 7.34 4.22
C VAL A 54 12.69 7.08 2.93
N ALA A 55 11.69 7.89 2.60
CA ALA A 55 10.95 7.79 1.35
C ALA A 55 11.87 7.89 0.12
N ASP A 56 12.84 8.80 0.15
CA ASP A 56 13.73 9.10 -0.97
C ASP A 56 15.05 8.29 -1.00
N CYS A 57 15.33 7.49 0.03
CA CYS A 57 16.62 6.81 0.19
C CYS A 57 16.54 5.30 0.04
N ASP A 58 17.07 4.76 -1.07
CA ASP A 58 17.14 3.32 -1.36
C ASP A 58 17.73 2.46 -0.22
N ARG A 59 18.71 3.01 0.52
CA ARG A 59 19.33 2.30 1.66
C ARG A 59 18.39 2.19 2.84
N CYS A 60 17.63 3.24 3.12
CA CYS A 60 16.64 3.24 4.17
C CYS A 60 15.42 2.39 3.77
N GLN A 61 15.03 2.39 2.49
CA GLN A 61 14.04 1.45 1.97
C GLN A 61 14.49 0.01 2.12
N SER A 62 15.73 -0.31 1.74
CA SER A 62 16.30 -1.65 1.91
C SER A 62 16.37 -2.09 3.37
N TRP A 63 16.64 -1.16 4.30
CA TRP A 63 16.60 -1.42 5.73
C TRP A 63 15.18 -1.73 6.22
N LEU A 64 14.18 -0.96 5.79
CA LEU A 64 12.79 -1.24 6.13
C LEU A 64 12.32 -2.58 5.53
N ASP A 65 12.72 -2.91 4.31
CA ASP A 65 12.40 -4.17 3.66
C ASP A 65 12.99 -5.38 4.40
N GLN A 66 14.14 -5.21 5.07
CA GLN A 66 14.72 -6.23 5.95
C GLN A 66 13.95 -6.37 7.28
N LEU A 67 13.44 -5.25 7.82
CA LEU A 67 12.66 -5.26 9.06
C LEU A 67 11.23 -5.79 8.84
N PHE A 68 10.67 -5.53 7.68
CA PHE A 68 9.30 -5.85 7.31
C PHE A 68 9.26 -6.47 5.90
N PRO A 69 9.69 -7.75 5.76
CA PRO A 69 9.73 -8.44 4.47
C PRO A 69 8.36 -8.47 3.76
N GLU A 70 7.27 -8.47 4.52
CA GLU A 70 5.91 -8.41 3.99
C GLU A 70 5.62 -7.16 3.17
N ARG A 71 6.37 -6.06 3.38
CA ARG A 71 6.27 -4.84 2.57
C ARG A 71 6.73 -5.08 1.14
N VAL A 72 7.79 -5.86 0.96
CA VAL A 72 8.29 -6.22 -0.38
C VAL A 72 7.23 -7.00 -1.13
N GLU A 73 6.66 -8.02 -0.49
CA GLU A 73 5.58 -8.80 -1.08
C GLU A 73 4.34 -7.95 -1.37
N ALA A 74 3.97 -7.03 -0.46
CA ALA A 74 2.84 -6.13 -0.66
C ALA A 74 3.04 -5.18 -1.84
N ARG A 75 4.26 -4.65 -2.02
CA ARG A 75 4.65 -3.81 -3.16
C ARG A 75 4.64 -4.57 -4.47
N GLU A 76 5.21 -5.78 -4.49
CA GLU A 76 5.16 -6.63 -5.69
C GLU A 76 3.71 -6.95 -6.07
N ARG A 77 2.87 -7.37 -5.11
CA ARG A 77 1.44 -7.56 -5.34
C ARG A 77 0.76 -6.31 -5.87
N ALA A 78 1.02 -5.15 -5.28
CA ALA A 78 0.39 -3.90 -5.68
C ALA A 78 0.63 -3.52 -7.14
N LYS A 79 1.75 -3.94 -7.76
CA LYS A 79 2.03 -3.71 -9.20
C LYS A 79 1.02 -4.38 -10.13
N HIS A 80 0.34 -5.43 -9.67
CA HIS A 80 -0.68 -6.12 -10.44
C HIS A 80 -2.04 -5.42 -10.39
N TYR A 81 -2.20 -4.36 -9.58
CA TYR A 81 -3.46 -3.64 -9.42
C TYR A 81 -3.37 -2.23 -10.00
N CYS A 82 -4.52 -1.67 -10.37
CA CYS A 82 -4.57 -0.32 -10.93
C CYS A 82 -4.24 0.80 -9.92
N CYS A 83 -4.42 0.53 -8.62
CA CYS A 83 -4.08 1.39 -7.49
C CYS A 83 -4.08 0.61 -6.17
N THR A 84 -3.50 1.18 -5.11
CA THR A 84 -3.44 0.58 -3.77
C THR A 84 -4.83 0.29 -3.19
N SER A 85 -5.81 1.18 -3.38
CA SER A 85 -7.19 0.95 -2.90
C SER A 85 -7.84 -0.26 -3.55
N MET A 86 -7.57 -0.51 -4.84
CA MET A 86 -8.06 -1.71 -5.54
C MET A 86 -7.39 -2.98 -5.00
N ASN A 87 -6.08 -2.94 -4.73
CA ASN A 87 -5.37 -4.06 -4.10
C ASN A 87 -6.03 -4.43 -2.75
N LEU A 88 -6.27 -3.43 -1.89
CA LEU A 88 -6.95 -3.64 -0.61
C LEU A 88 -8.38 -4.16 -0.78
N ALA A 89 -9.14 -3.59 -1.72
CA ALA A 89 -10.52 -4.00 -1.99
C ALA A 89 -10.64 -5.46 -2.46
N VAL A 90 -9.63 -5.98 -3.17
CA VAL A 90 -9.63 -7.37 -3.64
C VAL A 90 -9.11 -8.33 -2.57
N ASN A 91 -8.09 -7.92 -1.79
CA ASN A 91 -7.36 -8.85 -0.92
C ASN A 91 -7.70 -8.76 0.57
N ASP A 92 -8.22 -7.63 1.07
CA ASP A 92 -8.53 -7.46 2.50
C ASP A 92 -9.98 -7.90 2.79
N PRO A 93 -10.19 -8.99 3.57
CA PRO A 93 -11.54 -9.43 3.95
C PRO A 93 -12.31 -8.38 4.76
N LYS A 94 -11.62 -7.40 5.35
CA LYS A 94 -12.20 -6.31 6.14
C LYS A 94 -12.41 -5.03 5.33
N ALA A 95 -12.12 -5.03 4.03
CA ALA A 95 -12.38 -3.88 3.18
C ALA A 95 -13.88 -3.53 3.19
N SER A 96 -14.19 -2.23 3.30
CA SER A 96 -15.57 -1.73 3.24
C SER A 96 -16.22 -1.88 1.86
N LEU A 97 -15.38 -1.98 0.82
CA LEU A 97 -15.76 -2.22 -0.56
C LEU A 97 -14.91 -3.37 -1.08
N ARG A 98 -15.52 -4.54 -1.27
CA ARG A 98 -14.88 -5.76 -1.77
C ARG A 98 -15.16 -5.94 -3.26
N PHE A 99 -14.12 -6.30 -4.00
CA PHE A 99 -14.20 -6.57 -5.44
C PHE A 99 -13.89 -8.03 -5.71
N GLU A 100 -14.75 -8.68 -6.50
CA GLU A 100 -14.56 -10.07 -6.92
C GLU A 100 -14.73 -10.19 -8.44
N PHE A 101 -13.83 -10.95 -9.06
CA PHE A 101 -13.94 -11.29 -10.47
C PHE A 101 -14.77 -12.57 -10.63
N MET A 102 -15.72 -12.56 -11.55
CA MET A 102 -16.50 -13.74 -11.91
C MET A 102 -16.82 -13.76 -13.41
N LEU A 103 -17.21 -14.94 -13.90
CA LEU A 103 -17.81 -15.08 -15.23
C LEU A 103 -19.33 -15.14 -15.08
N PHE A 104 -20.03 -14.06 -15.45
CA PHE A 104 -21.48 -14.05 -15.48
C PHE A 104 -21.98 -15.05 -16.54
N ARG A 105 -22.84 -15.97 -16.08
CA ARG A 105 -23.32 -17.14 -16.86
C ARG A 105 -22.20 -18.01 -17.46
N GLY A 106 -20.99 -17.96 -16.89
CA GLY A 106 -19.84 -18.71 -17.37
C GLY A 106 -19.19 -18.15 -18.64
N GLU A 107 -19.63 -16.99 -19.13
CA GLU A 107 -19.19 -16.45 -20.42
C GLU A 107 -18.66 -15.02 -20.33
N GLU A 108 -19.33 -14.13 -19.57
CA GLU A 108 -19.03 -12.70 -19.58
C GLU A 108 -18.16 -12.30 -18.36
N PRO A 109 -16.94 -11.77 -18.55
CA PRO A 109 -16.11 -11.29 -17.45
C PRO A 109 -16.75 -10.10 -16.75
N CYS A 110 -16.97 -10.23 -15.44
CA CYS A 110 -17.58 -9.21 -14.63
C CYS A 110 -16.83 -9.01 -13.32
N TRP A 111 -16.80 -7.76 -12.85
CA TRP A 111 -16.36 -7.42 -11.51
C TRP A 111 -17.58 -7.09 -10.67
N MET A 112 -17.75 -7.81 -9.58
CA MET A 112 -18.84 -7.66 -8.62
C MET A 112 -18.35 -6.88 -7.40
N VAL A 113 -19.25 -6.11 -6.78
CA VAL A 113 -18.97 -5.34 -5.57
C VAL A 113 -19.81 -5.86 -4.40
N ASN A 114 -19.17 -6.14 -3.26
CA ASN A 114 -19.83 -6.50 -1.98
C ASN A 114 -20.89 -7.61 -2.09
N ASP A 115 -20.61 -8.67 -2.87
CA ASP A 115 -21.52 -9.80 -3.10
C ASP A 115 -22.89 -9.39 -3.70
N GLY A 116 -22.98 -8.19 -4.28
CA GLY A 116 -24.17 -7.63 -4.91
C GLY A 116 -24.43 -8.16 -6.33
N ILE A 117 -25.43 -7.60 -7.00
CA ILE A 117 -25.72 -7.89 -8.42
C ILE A 117 -25.22 -6.79 -9.37
N GLU A 118 -24.63 -5.74 -8.83
CA GLU A 118 -24.04 -4.67 -9.62
C GLU A 118 -22.66 -5.06 -10.15
N PHE A 119 -22.49 -4.89 -11.45
CA PHE A 119 -21.20 -5.06 -12.12
C PHE A 119 -20.54 -3.70 -12.38
N VAL A 120 -19.24 -3.65 -12.18
CA VAL A 120 -18.43 -2.45 -12.39
C VAL A 120 -17.38 -2.70 -13.46
N HIS A 121 -17.15 -1.69 -14.29
CA HIS A 121 -16.17 -1.75 -15.38
C HIS A 121 -14.95 -0.85 -15.14
N TYR A 122 -15.02 0.02 -14.13
CA TYR A 122 -13.99 0.99 -13.82
C TYR A 122 -13.67 0.99 -12.33
N CYS A 123 -12.42 1.24 -11.99
CA CYS A 123 -11.99 1.44 -10.62
C CYS A 123 -12.58 2.74 -10.07
N PRO A 124 -13.27 2.72 -8.91
CA PRO A 124 -13.91 3.92 -8.34
C PRO A 124 -12.89 4.92 -7.79
N TRP A 125 -11.65 4.48 -7.51
CA TRP A 125 -10.61 5.34 -6.92
C TRP A 125 -9.72 6.03 -7.96
N CYS A 126 -9.38 5.35 -9.06
CA CYS A 126 -8.46 5.91 -10.06
C CYS A 126 -9.06 6.01 -11.48
N GLY A 127 -10.31 5.58 -11.68
CA GLY A 127 -11.02 5.69 -12.96
C GLY A 127 -10.49 4.80 -14.08
N LYS A 128 -9.46 3.98 -13.84
CA LYS A 128 -8.93 3.04 -14.85
C LYS A 128 -9.93 1.91 -15.13
N PRO A 129 -10.02 1.42 -16.38
CA PRO A 129 -10.83 0.26 -16.71
C PRO A 129 -10.31 -0.97 -15.96
N LEU A 130 -11.22 -1.81 -15.47
CA LEU A 130 -10.87 -3.07 -14.84
C LEU A 130 -10.51 -4.12 -15.91
N PRO A 131 -9.54 -5.00 -15.65
CA PRO A 131 -9.15 -6.01 -16.61
C PRO A 131 -10.26 -7.04 -16.84
N PRO A 132 -10.35 -7.67 -18.03
CA PRO A 132 -11.33 -8.72 -18.33
C PRO A 132 -10.92 -10.10 -17.75
N HIS A 133 -10.03 -10.11 -16.76
CA HIS A 133 -9.50 -11.29 -16.08
C HIS A 133 -9.27 -10.90 -14.61
N PRO A 134 -9.18 -11.87 -13.67
CA PRO A 134 -8.85 -11.52 -12.30
C PRO A 134 -7.49 -10.83 -12.23
N PHE A 135 -7.33 -9.92 -11.28
CA PHE A 135 -6.00 -9.52 -10.84
C PHE A 135 -5.29 -10.77 -10.30
N GLU A 136 -3.99 -10.93 -10.57
CA GLU A 136 -3.23 -12.07 -10.07
C GLU A 136 -3.41 -12.18 -8.55
N GLN A 137 -3.99 -13.29 -8.10
CA GLN A 137 -4.10 -13.56 -6.67
C GLN A 137 -2.70 -13.87 -6.15
N PRO A 138 -2.33 -13.42 -4.93
CA PRO A 138 -1.21 -14.04 -4.25
C PRO A 138 -1.45 -15.54 -4.17
N THR A 139 -0.48 -16.33 -4.65
CA THR A 139 -0.48 -17.79 -4.49
C THR A 139 -0.69 -18.11 -3.02
N SER A 140 -1.90 -18.56 -2.66
CA SER A 140 -2.16 -19.14 -1.35
C SER A 140 -1.26 -20.37 -1.21
N THR A 141 -0.26 -20.28 -0.33
CA THR A 141 0.52 -21.42 0.15
C THR A 141 0.16 -21.67 1.59
#